data_AF-A0A7S4HXP0-F1
#
_entry.id   AF-A0A7S4HXP0-F1
#
_cell.length_a   1.000
_cell.length_b   1.000
_cell.length_c   1.000
_cell.angle_alpha   90.00
_cell.angle_beta   90.00
_cell.angle_gamma   90.00
#
_symmetry.space_group_name_H-M   'P 1'
#
loop_
_entity.id
_entity.type
_entity.pdbx_description
1 polymer ?
#
loop_
_entity_poly.entity_id
_entity_poly.type
_entity_poly.pdbx_seq_one_letter_code
_entity_poly.pdbx_strand_id
1 'polypeptide(L)'
;LWPPKLPPPPPPPMPCPTDESTEASEEGRQDGSDGGGGSRRAAVVAQAKGRLRREVLHALAPGPRTHSDLAEGAFALLPARDAAVLSEEGQQVDGGDDPAGAMLDEILGEIAERAPASGGGPVKWRLRRDAWDDYDPAFFH
;
A
#
# COMPACT_ATOMS: atom_id res chain seq x y z
N LEU A 1 -22.30 -4.39 -39.50
CA LEU A 1 -21.25 -5.02 -38.67
C LEU A 1 -20.03 -4.12 -38.71
N TRP A 2 -19.87 -3.26 -37.70
CA TRP A 2 -18.72 -2.36 -37.55
C TRP A 2 -17.56 -3.17 -36.95
N PRO A 3 -16.29 -2.99 -37.36
CA PRO A 3 -15.20 -3.74 -36.74
C PRO A 3 -15.03 -3.30 -35.28
N PRO A 4 -14.67 -4.22 -34.37
CA PRO A 4 -14.35 -3.87 -32.99
C PRO A 4 -13.13 -2.94 -32.97
N LYS A 5 -13.27 -1.85 -32.22
CA LYS A 5 -12.24 -0.83 -32.04
C LYS A 5 -11.07 -1.46 -31.29
N LEU A 6 -9.95 -1.70 -31.98
CA LEU A 6 -8.73 -2.22 -31.36
C LEU A 6 -8.18 -1.20 -30.34
N PRO A 7 -7.63 -1.67 -29.20
CA PRO A 7 -6.93 -0.78 -28.27
C PRO A 7 -5.65 -0.23 -28.92
N PRO A 8 -5.21 0.98 -28.53
CA PRO A 8 -3.95 1.54 -29.03
C PRO A 8 -2.75 0.68 -28.60
N PRO A 9 -1.68 0.63 -29.41
CA PRO A 9 -0.46 -0.09 -29.05
C PRO A 9 0.24 0.58 -27.84
N PRO A 10 1.00 -0.19 -27.03
CA PRO A 10 1.75 0.36 -25.91
C PRO A 10 2.87 1.31 -26.37
N PRO A 11 3.26 2.29 -25.54
CA PRO A 11 4.38 3.17 -25.83
C PRO A 11 5.71 2.41 -25.87
N PRO A 12 6.70 2.88 -26.65
CA PRO A 12 8.03 2.28 -26.66
C PRO A 12 8.74 2.44 -25.31
N PRO A 13 9.63 1.50 -24.92
CA PRO A 13 10.40 1.62 -23.69
C PRO A 13 11.34 2.83 -23.74
N MET A 14 11.43 3.53 -22.61
CA MET A 14 12.37 4.64 -22.41
C MET A 14 13.83 4.13 -22.44
N PRO A 15 14.78 4.90 -22.99
CA PRO A 15 16.19 4.55 -22.89
C PRO A 15 16.68 4.68 -21.44
N CYS A 16 17.42 3.68 -20.96
CA CYS A 16 18.08 3.70 -19.66
C CYS A 16 19.11 4.86 -19.60
N PRO A 17 19.21 5.60 -18.48
CA PRO A 17 20.31 6.53 -18.28
C PRO A 17 21.63 5.77 -18.19
N THR A 18 22.61 6.23 -18.94
CA THR A 18 23.98 5.72 -18.94
C THR A 18 24.72 6.31 -17.75
N ASP A 19 25.35 5.45 -16.95
CA ASP A 19 26.17 5.78 -15.78
C ASP A 19 27.49 6.42 -16.26
N GLU A 20 27.69 7.71 -15.94
CA GLU A 20 28.99 8.39 -16.10
C GLU A 20 29.55 8.68 -14.71
N SER A 21 30.66 8.00 -14.41
CA SER A 21 31.38 7.94 -13.14
C SER A 21 31.93 9.30 -12.66
N THR A 22 32.06 9.47 -11.34
CA THR A 22 33.19 10.19 -10.74
C THR A 22 33.45 9.70 -9.32
N GLU A 23 34.60 9.07 -9.12
CA GLU A 23 35.23 8.79 -7.82
C GLU A 23 35.85 10.07 -7.24
N ALA A 24 35.76 10.29 -5.93
CA ALA A 24 36.89 10.60 -5.03
C ALA A 24 36.45 10.90 -3.59
N SER A 25 37.06 10.16 -2.66
CA SER A 25 37.50 10.50 -1.29
C SER A 25 36.77 11.59 -0.49
N GLU A 26 36.31 11.25 0.72
CA GLU A 26 37.12 11.48 1.93
C GLU A 26 36.55 10.76 3.16
N GLU A 27 37.49 10.34 4.00
CA GLU A 27 37.33 9.59 5.23
C GLU A 27 36.80 10.48 6.36
N GLY A 28 35.67 10.11 6.94
CA GLY A 28 35.11 10.74 8.13
C GLY A 28 34.70 9.68 9.15
N ARG A 29 35.65 9.25 9.98
CA ARG A 29 35.40 8.39 11.14
C ARG A 29 34.87 9.23 12.32
N GLN A 30 33.81 8.74 12.97
CA GLN A 30 33.54 8.67 14.42
C GLN A 30 32.02 8.81 14.66
N ASP A 31 31.35 7.72 15.05
CA ASP A 31 31.11 7.27 16.42
C ASP A 31 29.91 7.98 17.07
N GLY A 32 28.84 7.22 17.26
CA GLY A 32 27.52 7.70 17.66
C GLY A 32 26.48 6.58 17.66
N SER A 33 26.84 5.45 18.26
CA SER A 33 25.93 4.38 18.65
C SER A 33 24.95 4.93 19.69
N ASP A 34 23.67 5.04 19.34
CA ASP A 34 22.48 4.56 20.08
C ASP A 34 21.15 5.19 19.61
N GLY A 35 20.92 5.28 18.29
CA GLY A 35 19.67 5.81 17.70
C GLY A 35 19.08 5.02 16.52
N GLY A 36 19.74 3.93 16.09
CA GLY A 36 19.39 3.22 14.85
C GLY A 36 18.19 2.27 14.94
N GLY A 37 17.79 1.87 16.16
CA GLY A 37 16.68 0.93 16.37
C GLY A 37 15.31 1.53 15.98
N GLY A 38 15.05 2.78 16.37
CA GLY A 38 13.80 3.47 16.05
C GLY A 38 13.65 3.74 14.55
N SER A 39 14.71 4.21 13.89
CA SER A 39 14.71 4.47 12.45
C SER A 39 14.54 3.20 11.62
N ARG A 40 15.18 2.08 12.02
CA ARG A 40 15.00 0.79 11.35
C ARG A 40 13.58 0.24 11.55
N ARG A 41 13.02 0.31 12.76
CA ARG A 41 11.65 -0.13 13.03
C ARG A 41 10.65 0.69 12.21
N ALA A 42 10.77 2.01 12.21
CA ALA A 42 9.93 2.89 11.43
C ALA A 42 9.99 2.56 9.92
N ALA A 43 11.17 2.26 9.39
CA ALA A 43 11.32 1.85 7.99
C ALA A 43 10.60 0.51 7.69
N VAL A 44 10.65 -0.45 8.62
CA VAL A 44 9.95 -1.73 8.47
C VAL A 44 8.43 -1.54 8.52
N VAL A 45 7.94 -0.73 9.47
CA VAL A 45 6.51 -0.38 9.55
C VAL A 45 6.05 0.31 8.28
N ALA A 46 6.81 1.30 7.78
CA ALA A 46 6.47 2.00 6.54
C ALA A 46 6.42 1.06 5.33
N GLN A 47 7.34 0.10 5.24
CA GLN A 47 7.30 -0.93 4.19
C GLN A 47 6.07 -1.84 4.30
N ALA A 48 5.73 -2.29 5.51
CA ALA A 48 4.56 -3.12 5.75
C ALA A 48 3.26 -2.37 5.43
N LYS A 49 3.13 -1.11 5.89
CA LYS A 49 2.01 -0.23 5.55
C LYS A 49 1.91 0.00 4.04
N GLY A 50 3.03 0.23 3.36
CA GLY A 50 3.07 0.41 1.91
C GLY A 50 2.61 -0.82 1.12
N ARG A 51 2.93 -2.03 1.61
CA ARG A 51 2.41 -3.28 1.02
C ARG A 51 0.91 -3.42 1.26
N LEU A 52 0.45 -3.26 2.51
CA LEU A 52 -0.98 -3.30 2.83
C LEU A 52 -1.78 -2.30 1.98
N ARG A 53 -1.29 -1.06 1.88
CA ARG A 53 -1.86 -0.01 1.04
C ARG A 53 -2.04 -0.45 -0.41
N ARG A 54 -1.00 -1.07 -0.99
CA ARG A 54 -1.06 -1.60 -2.36
C ARG A 54 -2.10 -2.72 -2.48
N GLU A 55 -2.10 -3.70 -1.57
CA GLU A 55 -3.11 -4.78 -1.59
C GLU A 55 -4.54 -4.23 -1.52
N VAL A 56 -4.81 -3.29 -0.61
CA VAL A 56 -6.13 -2.66 -0.45
C VAL A 56 -6.52 -1.87 -1.69
N LEU A 57 -5.58 -1.10 -2.25
CA LEU A 57 -5.78 -0.35 -3.49
C LEU A 57 -6.20 -1.27 -4.63
N HIS A 58 -5.48 -2.37 -4.84
CA HIS A 58 -5.80 -3.34 -5.89
C HIS A 58 -7.11 -4.08 -5.62
N ALA A 59 -7.43 -4.40 -4.37
CA ALA A 59 -8.68 -5.04 -3.99
C ALA A 59 -9.92 -4.15 -4.24
N LEU A 60 -9.76 -2.83 -4.13
CA LEU A 60 -10.80 -1.83 -4.38
C LEU A 60 -10.94 -1.44 -5.86
N ALA A 61 -9.92 -1.64 -6.69
CA ALA A 61 -9.94 -1.25 -8.10
C ALA A 61 -11.12 -1.88 -8.89
N PRO A 62 -11.50 -3.16 -8.69
CA PRO A 62 -12.66 -3.75 -9.37
C PRO A 62 -14.02 -3.19 -8.92
N GLY A 63 -14.11 -2.57 -7.74
CA GLY A 63 -15.35 -1.99 -7.22
C GLY A 63 -15.45 -1.97 -5.71
N PRO A 64 -16.56 -1.44 -5.15
CA PRO A 64 -16.69 -1.22 -3.71
C PRO A 64 -16.72 -2.51 -2.89
N ARG A 65 -15.93 -2.56 -1.81
CA ARG A 65 -15.77 -3.72 -0.91
C ARG A 65 -16.15 -3.37 0.54
N THR A 66 -16.56 -4.36 1.32
CA THR A 66 -16.77 -4.16 2.76
C THR A 66 -15.43 -4.18 3.51
N HIS A 67 -15.41 -3.66 4.74
CA HIS A 67 -14.23 -3.74 5.60
C HIS A 67 -13.79 -5.21 5.82
N SER A 68 -14.74 -6.11 6.05
CA SER A 68 -14.46 -7.55 6.22
C SER A 68 -13.87 -8.20 4.97
N ASP A 69 -14.37 -7.86 3.77
CA ASP A 69 -13.81 -8.40 2.51
C ASP A 69 -12.33 -7.98 2.34
N LEU A 70 -12.02 -6.74 2.71
CA LEU A 70 -10.66 -6.21 2.63
C LEU A 70 -9.76 -6.80 3.71
N ALA A 71 -10.27 -6.99 4.93
CA ALA A 71 -9.52 -7.63 5.99
C ALA A 71 -9.15 -9.07 5.62
N GLU A 72 -10.10 -9.84 5.07
CA GLU A 72 -9.86 -11.22 4.64
C GLU A 72 -8.90 -11.28 3.43
N GLY A 73 -9.10 -10.42 2.42
CA GLY A 73 -8.28 -10.44 1.21
C GLY A 73 -6.88 -9.84 1.41
N ALA A 74 -6.80 -8.60 1.87
CA ALA A 74 -5.55 -7.84 1.89
C ALA A 74 -4.56 -8.37 2.95
N PHE A 75 -5.02 -8.74 4.15
CA PHE A 75 -4.12 -9.29 5.18
C PHE A 75 -3.69 -10.73 4.87
N ALA A 76 -4.53 -11.54 4.22
CA ALA A 76 -4.15 -12.91 3.88
C ALA A 76 -2.99 -12.97 2.86
N LEU A 77 -2.85 -11.94 2.02
CA LEU A 77 -1.77 -11.84 1.03
C LEU A 77 -0.48 -11.24 1.62
N LEU A 78 -0.52 -10.69 2.85
CA LEU A 78 0.68 -10.15 3.48
C LEU A 78 1.59 -11.27 4.01
N PRO A 79 2.92 -11.10 3.93
CA PRO A 79 3.84 -11.94 4.67
C PRO A 79 3.53 -11.90 6.16
N ALA A 80 3.59 -13.06 6.85
CA ALA A 80 3.29 -13.16 8.28
C ALA A 80 4.10 -12.18 9.15
N ARG A 81 5.34 -11.87 8.74
CA ARG A 81 6.18 -10.86 9.39
C ARG A 81 5.57 -9.46 9.32
N ASP A 82 5.05 -9.08 8.15
CA ASP A 82 4.48 -7.74 7.94
C ASP A 82 3.15 -7.63 8.68
N ALA A 83 2.33 -8.69 8.68
CA ALA A 83 1.11 -8.77 9.48
C ALA A 83 1.41 -8.59 10.97
N ALA A 84 2.44 -9.26 11.51
CA ALA A 84 2.84 -9.10 12.91
C ALA A 84 3.28 -7.66 13.24
N VAL A 85 4.09 -7.05 12.38
CA VAL A 85 4.53 -5.65 12.54
C VAL A 85 3.34 -4.69 12.54
N LEU A 86 2.38 -4.89 11.63
CA LEU A 86 1.18 -4.07 11.55
C LEU A 86 0.27 -4.25 12.76
N SER A 87 0.15 -5.46 13.30
CA SER A 87 -0.60 -5.69 14.54
C SER A 87 0.05 -4.99 15.75
N GLU A 88 1.37 -5.02 15.87
CA GLU A 88 2.07 -4.27 16.93
C GLU A 88 1.90 -2.75 16.78
N GLU A 89 1.86 -2.26 15.54
CA GLU A 89 1.66 -0.84 15.26
C GLU A 89 0.21 -0.43 15.53
N GLY A 90 -0.77 -1.20 15.07
CA GLY A 90 -2.19 -0.94 15.32
C GLY A 90 -2.55 -0.94 16.81
N GLN A 91 -1.87 -1.77 17.61
CA GLN A 91 -2.01 -1.76 19.07
C GLN A 91 -1.61 -0.41 19.68
N GLN A 92 -0.66 0.31 19.08
CA GLN A 92 -0.24 1.63 19.55
C GLN A 92 -1.19 2.74 19.08
N VAL A 93 -1.82 2.56 17.91
CA VAL A 93 -2.74 3.56 17.32
C VAL A 93 -4.03 3.67 18.11
N ASP A 94 -4.70 2.54 18.36
CA ASP A 94 -6.05 2.55 18.96
C ASP A 94 -6.11 1.85 20.32
N GLY A 95 -5.11 1.03 20.66
CA GLY A 95 -5.09 0.29 21.93
C GLY A 95 -6.22 -0.73 22.10
N GLY A 96 -7.01 -0.97 21.05
CA GLY A 96 -8.21 -1.80 21.06
C GLY A 96 -7.97 -3.28 20.79
N ASP A 97 -9.07 -4.03 20.67
CA ASP A 97 -9.07 -5.50 20.51
C ASP A 97 -8.80 -5.97 19.06
N ASP A 98 -8.82 -5.06 18.07
CA ASP A 98 -8.56 -5.35 16.66
C ASP A 98 -7.49 -4.42 16.05
N PRO A 99 -6.20 -4.67 16.34
CA PRO A 99 -5.12 -3.84 15.82
C PRO A 99 -4.96 -3.93 14.30
N ALA A 100 -5.32 -5.07 13.70
CA ALA A 100 -5.27 -5.23 12.25
C ALA A 100 -6.37 -4.39 11.56
N GLY A 101 -7.58 -4.39 12.13
CA GLY A 101 -8.67 -3.52 11.71
C GLY A 101 -8.30 -2.04 11.82
N ALA A 102 -7.67 -1.62 12.93
CA ALA A 102 -7.21 -0.24 13.10
C ALA A 102 -6.23 0.19 11.99
N MET A 103 -5.29 -0.68 11.61
CA MET A 103 -4.38 -0.42 10.50
C MET A 103 -5.08 -0.36 9.15
N LEU A 104 -6.09 -1.19 8.93
CA LEU A 104 -6.91 -1.14 7.72
C LEU A 104 -7.70 0.16 7.63
N ASP A 105 -8.30 0.60 8.74
CA ASP A 105 -9.03 1.86 8.81
C ASP A 105 -8.13 3.08 8.55
N GLU A 106 -6.88 3.06 9.04
CA GLU A 106 -5.88 4.09 8.72
C GLU A 106 -5.64 4.17 7.20
N ILE A 107 -5.34 3.04 6.56
CA ILE A 107 -5.13 2.98 5.11
C ILE A 107 -6.39 3.38 4.33
N LEU A 108 -7.57 2.93 4.75
CA LEU A 108 -8.83 3.30 4.12
C LEU A 108 -9.09 4.81 4.22
N GLY A 109 -8.72 5.45 5.32
CA GLY A 109 -8.79 6.90 5.47
C GLY A 109 -7.90 7.66 4.46
N GLU A 110 -6.79 7.06 4.05
CA GLU A 110 -5.89 7.64 3.06
C GLU A 110 -6.42 7.49 1.62
N ILE A 111 -6.74 6.25 1.21
CA ILE A 111 -6.94 5.91 -0.20
C ILE A 111 -8.39 5.67 -0.61
N ALA A 112 -9.30 5.52 0.35
CA ALA A 112 -10.68 5.14 0.10
C ALA A 112 -11.68 6.17 0.66
N GLU A 113 -12.91 6.07 0.19
CA GLU A 113 -14.04 6.82 0.72
C GLU A 113 -15.25 5.89 0.88
N ARG A 114 -16.13 6.21 1.82
CA ARG A 114 -17.34 5.42 2.05
C ARG A 114 -18.25 5.56 0.83
N ALA A 115 -18.59 4.44 0.21
CA ALA A 115 -19.54 4.40 -0.89
C ALA A 115 -20.95 4.70 -0.34
N PRO A 116 -21.80 5.40 -1.11
CA PRO A 116 -23.17 5.69 -0.69
C PRO A 116 -23.91 4.38 -0.41
N ALA A 117 -24.45 4.26 0.79
CA ALA A 117 -25.17 3.06 1.22
C ALA A 117 -26.46 2.93 0.40
N SER A 118 -26.48 1.96 -0.52
CA SER A 118 -27.67 1.66 -1.31
C SER A 118 -28.54 0.66 -0.53
N GLY A 119 -29.26 1.16 0.48
CA GLY A 119 -30.28 0.42 1.24
C GLY A 119 -29.73 -0.55 2.27
N GLY A 120 -29.59 -0.09 3.54
CA GLY A 120 -29.46 -0.92 4.75
C GLY A 120 -28.28 -1.91 4.85
N GLY A 121 -27.50 -2.07 3.79
CA GLY A 121 -26.39 -3.02 3.73
C GLY A 121 -25.15 -2.55 4.49
N PRO A 122 -24.15 -3.44 4.62
CA PRO A 122 -22.89 -3.11 5.27
C PRO A 122 -22.21 -1.93 4.57
N VAL A 123 -21.48 -1.13 5.34
CA VAL A 123 -20.72 -0.01 4.78
C VAL A 123 -19.67 -0.55 3.81
N LYS A 124 -19.66 0.00 2.61
CA LYS A 124 -18.69 -0.30 1.58
C LYS A 124 -17.74 0.86 1.38
N TRP A 125 -16.53 0.54 0.99
CA TRP A 125 -15.47 1.47 0.65
C TRP A 125 -15.22 1.41 -0.85
N ARG A 126 -14.97 2.56 -1.46
CA ARG A 126 -14.55 2.66 -2.87
C ARG A 126 -13.23 3.42 -2.94
N LEU A 127 -12.42 3.10 -3.94
CA LEU A 127 -11.15 3.79 -4.17
C LEU A 127 -11.41 5.27 -4.50
N ARG A 128 -10.67 6.17 -3.86
CA ARG A 128 -10.71 7.60 -4.19
C ARG A 128 -10.14 7.86 -5.58
N ARG A 129 -10.53 8.98 -6.17
CA ARG A 129 -10.12 9.34 -7.53
C ARG A 129 -8.60 9.56 -7.66
N ASP A 130 -7.99 10.18 -6.65
CA ASP A 130 -6.55 10.46 -6.58
C ASP A 130 -5.71 9.21 -6.31
N ALA A 131 -6.25 8.24 -5.57
CA ALA A 131 -5.56 6.98 -5.32
C ALA A 131 -5.40 6.09 -6.58
N TRP A 132 -6.08 6.40 -7.68
CA TRP A 132 -5.87 5.68 -8.95
C TRP A 132 -4.49 5.92 -9.57
N ASP A 133 -3.83 7.02 -9.23
CA ASP A 133 -2.48 7.32 -9.74
C ASP A 133 -1.43 6.29 -9.25
N ASP A 134 -1.73 5.61 -8.14
CA ASP A 134 -0.88 4.57 -7.56
C ASP A 134 -1.27 3.14 -7.99
N TYR A 135 -2.28 2.99 -8.86
CA TYR A 135 -2.71 1.68 -9.37
C TYR A 135 -1.72 1.13 -10.41
N ASP A 136 -1.17 -0.05 -10.15
CA ASP A 136 -0.24 -0.72 -11.06
C ASP A 136 -0.89 -1.95 -11.74
N PRO A 137 -1.33 -1.86 -13.01
CA PRO A 137 -1.96 -2.99 -13.69
C PRO A 137 -1.01 -4.21 -13.88
N ALA A 138 0.30 -4.05 -13.69
CA ALA A 138 1.26 -5.15 -13.71
C ALA A 138 1.43 -5.84 -12.34
N PHE A 139 0.76 -5.35 -11.30
CA PHE A 139 0.76 -5.99 -9.99
C PHE A 139 -0.15 -7.23 -9.99
N PHE A 140 0.43 -8.39 -9.68
CA PHE A 140 -0.27 -9.66 -9.58
C PHE A 140 -0.30 -10.12 -8.12
N HIS A 141 -1.47 -10.59 -7.68
CA HIS A 141 -1.68 -11.21 -6.36
C HIS A 141 -1.40 -12.71 -6.39
#